data_AF-A0A141RJI3-F1
#
_entry.id   AF-A0A141RJI3-F1
#
_cell.length_a   1.000
_cell.length_b   1.000
_cell.length_c   1.000
_cell.angle_alpha   90.00
_cell.angle_beta   90.00
_cell.angle_gamma   90.00
#
_symmetry.space_group_name_H-M   'P 1'
#
loop_
_entity.id
_entity.type
_entity.pdbx_description
1 polymer ?
#
loop_
_entity_poly.entity_id
_entity_poly.type
_entity_poly.pdbx_seq_one_letter_code
_entity_poly.pdbx_strand_id
1 'polypeptide(L)'
;LLHGLSRFVPHFIALSAASPYMQTSDTRFACARLNIFSGFPDNGPMPWVNNWQEFEGLFRRLAYTSMIDSIKDLHWDIRPSPHFGTVEVRVMDTPLTLDHAVNMAGLIQATAHWLLTKRPFKHQERDYLLYKFNRFQACRFGMAGIITDVNTGDGCRLSDDTLRLLENVAVSADKVGAASAIEAIHLQVKNDHDEAQNMRDFVAEGGSLSGLVKKHCEIWTGL
;
A
#
# COMPACT_ATOMS: atom_id res chain seq x y z
N LEU A 1 0.98 -10.24 -12.24
CA LEU A 1 1.65 -9.28 -11.35
C LEU A 1 0.64 -8.52 -10.49
N LEU A 2 -0.29 -7.77 -11.10
CA LEU A 2 -1.31 -7.00 -10.37
C LEU A 2 -2.02 -7.82 -9.29
N HIS A 3 -2.61 -8.99 -9.63
CA HIS A 3 -3.30 -9.82 -8.63
C HIS A 3 -2.42 -10.28 -7.47
N GLY A 4 -1.15 -10.56 -7.73
CA GLY A 4 -0.20 -10.91 -6.67
C GLY A 4 0.09 -9.73 -5.76
N LEU A 5 0.32 -8.54 -6.31
CA LEU A 5 0.54 -7.32 -5.54
C LEU A 5 -0.71 -6.88 -4.76
N SER A 6 -1.91 -7.11 -5.30
CA SER A 6 -3.17 -6.79 -4.62
C SER A 6 -3.32 -7.52 -3.29
N ARG A 7 -2.74 -8.72 -3.13
CA ARG A 7 -2.74 -9.45 -1.85
C ARG A 7 -1.98 -8.70 -0.75
N PHE A 8 -1.04 -7.83 -1.14
CA PHE A 8 -0.16 -7.10 -0.23
C PHE A 8 -0.46 -5.60 -0.14
N VAL A 9 -1.57 -5.14 -0.73
CA VAL A 9 -2.02 -3.75 -0.59
C VAL A 9 -2.18 -3.33 0.88
N PRO A 10 -2.80 -4.14 1.77
CA PRO A 10 -2.87 -3.82 3.20
C PRO A 10 -1.48 -3.57 3.81
N HIS A 11 -0.48 -4.37 3.46
CA HIS A 11 0.90 -4.22 3.94
C HIS A 11 1.54 -2.92 3.45
N PHE A 12 1.39 -2.60 2.16
CA PHE A 12 1.94 -1.37 1.59
C PHE A 12 1.32 -0.12 2.23
N ILE A 13 0.01 -0.15 2.51
CA ILE A 13 -0.68 0.93 3.23
C ILE A 13 -0.13 1.05 4.65
N ALA A 14 -0.08 -0.06 5.39
CA ALA A 14 0.35 -0.06 6.78
C ALA A 14 1.81 0.41 6.96
N LEU A 15 2.72 0.00 6.07
CA LEU A 15 4.13 0.42 6.11
C LEU A 15 4.35 1.90 5.81
N SER A 16 3.46 2.49 4.99
CA SER A 16 3.61 3.86 4.50
C SER A 16 2.72 4.87 5.22
N ALA A 17 1.85 4.43 6.14
CA ALA A 17 0.84 5.27 6.77
C ALA A 17 1.47 6.50 7.46
N ALA A 18 1.13 7.69 6.97
CA ALA A 18 1.71 8.95 7.44
C ALA A 18 0.72 10.13 7.36
N SER A 19 -0.59 9.85 7.36
CA SER A 19 -1.61 10.88 7.19
C SER A 19 -2.74 10.81 8.23
N PRO A 20 -2.46 10.86 9.55
CA PRO A 20 -3.50 10.79 10.59
C PRO A 20 -4.37 12.04 10.69
N TYR A 21 -3.84 13.20 10.29
CA TYR A 21 -4.52 14.48 10.36
C TYR A 21 -5.07 14.91 8.99
N MET A 22 -6.31 15.42 8.98
CA MET A 22 -6.95 16.01 7.80
C MET A 22 -7.77 17.23 8.22
N GLN A 23 -7.61 18.35 7.50
CA GLN A 23 -8.31 19.61 7.82
C GLN A 23 -8.24 19.97 9.31
N THR A 24 -7.04 19.91 9.89
CA THR A 24 -6.74 20.18 11.31
C THR A 24 -7.31 19.19 12.34
N SER A 25 -8.05 18.17 11.90
CA SER A 25 -8.67 17.18 12.79
C SER A 25 -7.90 15.85 12.76
N ASP A 26 -7.76 15.20 13.92
CA ASP A 26 -7.32 13.80 13.99
C ASP A 26 -8.44 12.92 13.42
N THR A 27 -8.18 12.29 12.27
CA THR A 27 -9.16 11.42 11.60
C THR A 27 -9.35 10.09 12.31
N ARG A 28 -8.47 9.76 13.25
CA ARG A 28 -8.30 8.43 13.87
C ARG A 28 -7.81 7.34 12.90
N PHE A 29 -7.53 7.65 11.64
CA PHE A 29 -6.88 6.72 10.72
C PHE A 29 -5.37 6.84 10.81
N ALA A 30 -4.63 5.77 10.52
CA ALA A 30 -3.19 5.84 10.28
C ALA A 30 -2.90 6.44 8.89
N CYS A 31 -3.66 5.98 7.88
CA CYS A 31 -3.67 6.51 6.51
C CYS A 31 -5.09 6.96 6.15
N ALA A 32 -5.36 8.26 6.31
CA ALA A 32 -6.61 8.88 5.88
C ALA A 32 -6.67 9.18 4.37
N ARG A 33 -5.52 9.35 3.70
CA ARG A 33 -5.43 9.79 2.29
C ARG A 33 -6.31 8.97 1.34
N LEU A 34 -6.35 7.66 1.55
CA LEU A 34 -7.09 6.74 0.70
C LEU A 34 -8.61 6.86 0.80
N ASN A 35 -9.13 7.50 1.84
CA ASN A 35 -10.56 7.72 2.01
C ASN A 35 -11.05 8.93 1.20
N ILE A 36 -10.15 9.82 0.75
CA ILE A 36 -10.50 11.01 -0.06
C ILE A 36 -11.22 10.60 -1.35
N PHE A 37 -10.82 9.49 -1.95
CA PHE A 37 -11.38 9.00 -3.21
C PHE A 37 -12.56 8.04 -3.02
N SER A 38 -13.03 7.80 -1.78
CA SER A 38 -14.10 6.83 -1.51
C SER A 38 -15.44 7.18 -2.15
N GLY A 39 -15.65 8.46 -2.50
CA GLY A 39 -16.83 8.90 -3.25
C GLY A 39 -16.77 8.61 -4.75
N PHE A 40 -15.63 8.16 -5.28
CA PHE A 40 -15.47 7.85 -6.70
C PHE A 40 -15.86 6.39 -6.98
N PRO A 41 -16.60 6.11 -8.07
CA PRO A 41 -17.13 4.77 -8.36
C PRO A 41 -16.05 3.74 -8.70
N ASP A 42 -14.87 4.21 -9.10
CA ASP A 42 -13.70 3.45 -9.53
C ASP A 42 -12.60 3.39 -8.47
N ASN A 43 -12.90 3.72 -7.21
CA ASN A 43 -11.96 3.57 -6.10
C ASN A 43 -11.81 2.11 -5.64
N GLY A 44 -10.58 1.75 -5.26
CA GLY A 44 -10.26 0.47 -4.61
C GLY A 44 -9.66 -0.55 -5.58
N PRO A 45 -9.97 -1.85 -5.44
CA PRO A 45 -9.40 -2.86 -6.33
C PRO A 45 -9.96 -2.71 -7.75
N MET A 46 -9.10 -2.91 -8.74
CA MET A 46 -9.54 -3.07 -10.12
C MET A 46 -10.56 -4.23 -10.23
N PRO A 47 -11.65 -4.09 -11.00
CA PRO A 47 -12.54 -5.21 -11.30
C PRO A 47 -11.77 -6.42 -11.82
N TRP A 48 -12.22 -7.61 -11.42
CA TRP A 48 -11.52 -8.84 -11.76
C TRP A 48 -11.50 -9.10 -13.27
N VAL A 49 -10.33 -9.49 -13.78
CA VAL A 49 -10.09 -9.98 -15.15
C VAL A 49 -8.98 -11.03 -15.06
N ASN A 50 -9.04 -12.09 -15.87
CA ASN A 50 -8.07 -13.19 -15.78
C ASN A 50 -6.79 -12.94 -16.58
N ASN A 51 -6.87 -12.07 -17.59
CA ASN A 51 -5.81 -11.88 -18.57
C ASN A 51 -5.91 -10.51 -19.25
N TRP A 52 -4.93 -10.21 -20.12
CA TRP A 52 -4.85 -8.93 -20.82
C TRP A 52 -6.02 -8.67 -21.76
N GLN A 53 -6.51 -9.69 -22.46
CA GLN A 53 -7.63 -9.55 -23.40
C GLN A 53 -8.92 -9.15 -22.66
N GLU A 54 -9.17 -9.76 -21.50
CA GLU A 54 -10.28 -9.37 -20.63
C GLU A 54 -10.09 -7.96 -20.04
N PHE A 55 -8.85 -7.58 -19.71
CA PHE A 55 -8.52 -6.21 -19.30
C PHE A 55 -8.83 -5.18 -20.39
N GLU A 56 -8.46 -5.43 -21.64
CA GLU A 56 -8.79 -4.55 -22.78
C GLU A 56 -10.31 -4.44 -22.98
N GLY A 57 -11.03 -5.55 -22.81
CA GLY A 57 -12.49 -5.58 -22.83
C GLY A 57 -13.11 -4.77 -21.68
N LEU A 58 -12.58 -4.88 -20.46
CA LEU A 58 -12.99 -4.10 -19.29
C LEU A 58 -12.75 -2.61 -19.54
N PHE A 59 -11.55 -2.24 -19.97
CA PHE A 59 -11.18 -0.84 -20.22
C PHE A 59 -12.08 -0.20 -21.28
N ARG A 60 -12.37 -0.92 -22.38
CA ARG A 60 -13.31 -0.46 -23.41
C ARG A 60 -14.71 -0.20 -22.86
N ARG A 61 -15.20 -1.05 -21.94
CA ARG A 61 -16.51 -0.86 -21.30
C ARG A 61 -16.52 0.34 -20.37
N LEU A 62 -15.45 0.54 -19.60
CA LEU A 62 -15.31 1.70 -18.72
C LEU A 62 -15.25 3.01 -19.49
N ALA A 63 -14.61 3.01 -20.66
CA ALA A 63 -14.57 4.17 -21.57
C ALA A 63 -15.94 4.55 -22.17
N TYR A 64 -16.97 3.70 -22.03
CA TYR A 64 -18.34 4.11 -22.38
C TYR A 64 -18.98 5.02 -21.32
N THR A 65 -18.40 5.08 -20.13
CA THR A 65 -18.80 6.06 -19.12
C THR A 65 -18.23 7.42 -19.51
N SER A 66 -19.01 8.49 -19.39
CA SER A 66 -18.57 9.85 -19.72
C SER A 66 -17.53 10.42 -18.74
N MET A 67 -16.94 9.58 -17.87
CA MET A 67 -15.99 9.98 -16.83
C MET A 67 -14.58 9.45 -17.09
N ILE A 68 -14.40 8.51 -18.03
CA ILE A 68 -13.14 7.79 -18.22
C ILE A 68 -12.74 7.89 -19.69
N ASP A 69 -11.90 8.86 -20.03
CA ASP A 69 -11.34 8.99 -21.38
C ASP A 69 -10.01 8.24 -21.51
N SER A 70 -9.32 8.02 -20.39
CA SER A 70 -8.00 7.40 -20.35
C SER A 70 -7.78 6.57 -19.08
N ILE A 71 -6.75 5.71 -19.12
CA ILE A 71 -6.31 4.95 -17.94
C ILE A 71 -5.93 5.89 -16.78
N LYS A 72 -5.52 7.14 -17.07
CA LYS A 72 -5.10 8.11 -16.05
C LYS A 72 -6.25 8.51 -15.12
N ASP A 73 -7.49 8.41 -15.61
CA ASP A 73 -8.72 8.81 -14.91
C ASP A 73 -9.18 7.76 -13.89
N LEU A 74 -8.55 6.57 -13.89
CA LEU A 74 -8.88 5.46 -13.00
C LEU A 74 -8.19 5.60 -11.63
N HIS A 75 -8.98 5.55 -10.57
CA HIS A 75 -8.60 5.66 -9.15
C HIS A 75 -8.35 4.31 -8.48
N TRP A 76 -7.99 3.28 -9.25
CA TRP A 76 -7.65 1.97 -8.70
C TRP A 76 -6.38 2.02 -7.85
N ASP A 77 -6.39 1.22 -6.79
CA ASP A 77 -5.28 1.03 -5.87
C ASP A 77 -4.00 0.54 -6.59
N ILE A 78 -4.17 -0.37 -7.55
CA ILE A 78 -3.12 -0.83 -8.47
C ILE A 78 -3.65 -0.78 -9.89
N ARG A 79 -2.84 -0.24 -10.81
CA ARG A 79 -3.27 0.02 -12.19
C ARG A 79 -2.24 -0.48 -13.21
N PRO A 80 -2.63 -1.27 -14.23
CA PRO A 80 -1.77 -1.55 -15.36
C PRO A 80 -1.66 -0.32 -16.27
N SER A 81 -0.47 -0.09 -16.83
CA SER A 81 -0.18 1.05 -17.69
C SER A 81 0.43 0.54 -19.02
N PRO A 82 -0.40 0.29 -20.05
CA PRO A 82 0.07 -0.21 -21.34
C PRO A 82 1.12 0.70 -21.98
N HIS A 83 0.97 2.02 -21.82
CA HIS A 83 1.87 3.00 -22.44
C HIS A 83 3.31 2.88 -21.94
N PHE A 84 3.51 2.56 -20.65
CA PHE A 84 4.83 2.40 -20.05
C PHE A 84 5.23 0.92 -19.90
N GLY A 85 4.32 -0.02 -20.15
CA GLY A 85 4.55 -1.44 -19.89
C GLY A 85 4.68 -1.76 -18.39
N THR A 86 3.99 -1.02 -17.52
CA THR A 86 4.14 -1.13 -16.05
C THR A 86 2.87 -1.56 -15.34
N VAL A 87 3.04 -1.97 -14.07
CA VAL A 87 1.95 -2.10 -13.08
C VAL A 87 2.24 -1.13 -11.95
N GLU A 88 1.39 -0.13 -11.77
CA GLU A 88 1.57 0.99 -10.86
C GLU A 88 0.84 0.73 -9.53
N VAL A 89 1.57 0.67 -8.41
CA VAL A 89 1.00 0.59 -7.04
C VAL A 89 0.82 2.01 -6.50
N ARG A 90 -0.41 2.39 -6.13
CA ARG A 90 -0.81 3.80 -5.90
C ARG A 90 -1.46 4.04 -4.54
N VAL A 91 -1.28 3.10 -3.60
CA VAL A 91 -1.97 3.10 -2.30
C VAL A 91 -1.22 3.80 -1.18
N MET A 92 0.08 4.01 -1.34
CA MET A 92 0.93 4.50 -0.25
C MET A 92 0.78 6.01 -0.04
N ASP A 93 0.94 6.46 1.20
CA ASP A 93 1.21 7.88 1.48
C ASP A 93 2.65 8.23 1.06
N THR A 94 2.91 9.52 0.88
CA THR A 94 4.29 9.99 0.71
C THR A 94 5.00 9.92 2.07
N PRO A 95 6.13 9.22 2.17
CA PRO A 95 6.85 9.08 3.44
C PRO A 95 7.57 10.37 3.83
N LEU A 96 7.97 10.46 5.11
CA LEU A 96 8.70 11.62 5.63
C LEU A 96 10.16 11.70 5.15
N THR A 97 10.75 10.57 4.73
CA THR A 97 12.15 10.48 4.27
C THR A 97 12.26 9.86 2.89
N LEU A 98 13.32 10.23 2.16
CA LEU A 98 13.63 9.61 0.87
C LEU A 98 14.02 8.13 1.03
N ASP A 99 14.75 7.79 2.09
CA ASP A 99 15.16 6.41 2.38
C ASP A 99 13.95 5.49 2.49
N HIS A 100 12.89 5.91 3.19
CA HIS A 100 11.67 5.11 3.29
C HIS A 100 10.95 4.98 1.94
N ALA A 101 10.97 6.02 1.10
CA ALA A 101 10.44 5.93 -0.27
C ALA A 101 11.19 4.88 -1.11
N VAL A 102 12.53 4.88 -1.03
CA VAL A 102 13.39 3.90 -1.70
C VAL A 102 13.15 2.49 -1.16
N ASN A 103 13.01 2.34 0.16
CA ASN A 103 12.75 1.05 0.78
C ASN A 103 11.40 0.45 0.35
N MET A 104 10.35 1.26 0.30
CA MET A 104 9.04 0.84 -0.21
C MET A 104 9.11 0.42 -1.68
N ALA A 105 9.85 1.15 -2.51
CA ALA A 105 10.07 0.76 -3.91
C ALA A 105 10.82 -0.58 -4.01
N GLY A 106 11.87 -0.78 -3.20
CA GLY A 106 12.63 -2.02 -3.12
C GLY A 106 11.77 -3.23 -2.71
N LEU A 107 10.90 -3.07 -1.72
CA LEU A 107 9.95 -4.11 -1.32
C LEU A 107 8.99 -4.49 -2.45
N ILE A 108 8.41 -3.50 -3.13
CA ILE A 108 7.50 -3.75 -4.26
C ILE A 108 8.24 -4.43 -5.41
N GLN A 109 9.49 -4.02 -5.70
CA GLN A 109 10.33 -4.63 -6.73
C GLN A 109 10.67 -6.09 -6.39
N ALA A 110 11.11 -6.38 -5.17
CA ALA A 110 11.42 -7.73 -4.70
C ALA A 110 10.18 -8.63 -4.74
N THR A 111 9.03 -8.11 -4.30
CA THR A 111 7.74 -8.80 -4.35
C THR A 111 7.33 -9.08 -5.80
N ALA A 112 7.48 -8.11 -6.71
CA ALA A 112 7.18 -8.28 -8.12
C ALA A 112 8.05 -9.37 -8.77
N HIS A 113 9.35 -9.35 -8.50
CA HIS A 113 10.28 -10.37 -8.97
C HIS A 113 9.89 -11.76 -8.44
N TRP A 114 9.63 -11.89 -7.13
CA TRP A 114 9.19 -13.14 -6.51
C TRP A 114 7.89 -13.67 -7.15
N LEU A 115 6.87 -12.82 -7.27
CA LEU A 115 5.58 -13.18 -7.86
C LEU A 115 5.72 -13.66 -9.31
N LEU A 116 6.54 -13.00 -10.12
CA LEU A 116 6.69 -13.33 -11.54
C LEU A 116 7.55 -14.57 -11.79
N THR A 117 8.57 -14.80 -10.95
CA THR A 117 9.50 -15.92 -11.11
C THR A 117 9.03 -17.20 -10.43
N LYS A 118 8.46 -17.11 -9.23
CA LYS A 118 8.00 -18.28 -8.46
C LYS A 118 6.55 -18.63 -8.70
N ARG A 119 5.73 -17.67 -9.15
CA ARG A 119 4.28 -17.85 -9.35
C ARG A 119 3.60 -18.57 -8.18
N PRO A 120 3.77 -18.06 -6.93
CA PRO A 120 3.38 -18.78 -5.71
C PRO A 120 1.86 -18.91 -5.54
N PHE A 121 1.07 -18.17 -6.32
CA PHE A 121 -0.39 -18.11 -6.19
C PHE A 121 -1.08 -18.49 -7.50
N LYS A 122 -2.17 -19.26 -7.38
CA LYS A 122 -3.17 -19.42 -8.43
C LYS A 122 -4.29 -18.43 -8.17
N HIS A 123 -4.28 -17.30 -8.90
CA HIS A 123 -5.23 -16.22 -8.66
C HIS A 123 -6.66 -16.62 -9.01
N GLN A 124 -7.61 -16.19 -8.17
CA GLN A 124 -9.05 -16.37 -8.38
C GLN A 124 -9.80 -15.12 -7.94
N GLU A 125 -10.96 -14.82 -8.52
CA GLU A 125 -11.77 -13.65 -8.16
C GLU A 125 -12.08 -13.59 -6.66
N ARG A 126 -12.35 -14.75 -6.05
CA ARG A 126 -12.60 -14.87 -4.60
C ARG A 126 -11.44 -14.37 -3.73
N ASP A 127 -10.21 -14.30 -4.24
CA ASP A 127 -9.06 -13.74 -3.50
C ASP A 127 -9.32 -12.28 -3.05
N TYR A 128 -10.23 -11.57 -3.73
CA TYR A 128 -10.59 -10.19 -3.44
C TYR A 128 -11.77 -10.02 -2.48
N LEU A 129 -12.43 -11.10 -2.04
CA LEU A 129 -13.68 -11.02 -1.26
C LEU A 129 -13.52 -10.17 0.02
N LEU A 130 -12.38 -10.30 0.72
CA LEU A 130 -12.07 -9.54 1.94
C LEU A 130 -11.15 -8.33 1.70
N TYR A 131 -10.85 -7.99 0.43
CA TYR A 131 -9.90 -6.95 0.08
C TYR A 131 -10.22 -5.61 0.76
N LYS A 132 -11.48 -5.15 0.66
CA LYS A 132 -11.89 -3.86 1.23
C LYS A 132 -11.84 -3.83 2.76
N PHE A 133 -12.09 -4.97 3.42
CA PHE A 133 -11.99 -5.11 4.88
C PHE A 133 -10.54 -5.04 5.35
N ASN A 134 -9.66 -5.83 4.72
CA ASN A 134 -8.23 -5.83 5.04
C ASN A 134 -7.57 -4.48 4.70
N ARG A 135 -7.99 -3.83 3.61
CA ARG A 135 -7.58 -2.47 3.26
C ARG A 135 -8.01 -1.47 4.34
N PHE A 136 -9.25 -1.56 4.84
CA PHE A 136 -9.72 -0.70 5.93
C PHE A 136 -8.90 -0.90 7.21
N GLN A 137 -8.58 -2.15 7.56
CA GLN A 137 -7.75 -2.48 8.73
C GLN A 137 -6.38 -1.80 8.66
N ALA A 138 -5.72 -1.86 7.50
CA ALA A 138 -4.46 -1.14 7.28
C ALA A 138 -4.62 0.38 7.36
N CYS A 139 -5.64 0.96 6.70
CA CYS A 139 -5.86 2.41 6.75
C CYS A 139 -6.13 2.89 8.18
N ARG A 140 -6.92 2.14 8.95
CA ARG A 140 -7.41 2.57 10.27
C ARG A 140 -6.39 2.33 11.38
N PHE A 141 -5.67 1.22 11.34
CA PHE A 141 -4.84 0.74 12.45
C PHE A 141 -3.36 0.56 12.09
N GLY A 142 -2.96 0.86 10.84
CA GLY A 142 -1.58 0.67 10.40
C GLY A 142 -1.14 -0.77 10.59
N MET A 143 0.06 -0.98 11.15
CA MET A 143 0.61 -2.31 11.42
C MET A 143 -0.10 -3.10 12.52
N ALA A 144 -0.89 -2.43 13.36
CA ALA A 144 -1.73 -3.10 14.35
C ALA A 144 -3.02 -3.69 13.76
N GLY A 145 -3.34 -3.37 12.49
CA GLY A 145 -4.52 -3.90 11.81
C GLY A 145 -4.49 -5.41 11.64
N ILE A 146 -5.66 -6.03 11.61
CA ILE A 146 -5.80 -7.48 11.39
C ILE A 146 -6.03 -7.74 9.90
N ILE A 147 -5.24 -8.63 9.31
CA ILE A 147 -5.49 -9.18 7.98
C ILE A 147 -6.13 -10.57 8.12
N THR A 148 -7.22 -10.79 7.39
CA THR A 148 -7.96 -12.05 7.38
C THR A 148 -7.77 -12.77 6.05
N ASP A 149 -7.37 -14.04 6.09
CA ASP A 149 -7.33 -14.90 4.90
C ASP A 149 -8.74 -15.31 4.49
N VAL A 150 -9.04 -15.14 3.21
CA VAL A 150 -10.38 -15.41 2.66
C VAL A 150 -10.73 -16.89 2.61
N ASN A 151 -9.74 -17.78 2.53
CA ASN A 151 -9.97 -19.22 2.36
C ASN A 151 -10.04 -19.92 3.71
N THR A 152 -9.17 -19.57 4.67
CA THR A 152 -9.11 -20.21 5.98
C THR A 152 -9.95 -19.49 7.03
N GLY A 153 -10.16 -18.18 6.86
CA GLY A 153 -10.79 -17.32 7.88
C GLY A 153 -9.83 -16.89 9.00
N ASP A 154 -8.57 -17.32 8.96
CA ASP A 154 -7.59 -16.97 9.98
C ASP A 154 -7.25 -15.49 9.94
N GLY A 155 -7.15 -14.89 11.12
CA GLY A 155 -6.73 -13.50 11.30
C GLY A 155 -5.37 -13.41 11.98
N CYS A 156 -4.53 -12.48 11.53
CA CYS A 156 -3.27 -12.14 12.19
C CYS A 156 -2.96 -10.64 12.06
N ARG A 157 -2.02 -10.12 12.86
CA ARG A 157 -1.59 -8.72 12.73
C ARG A 157 -0.85 -8.52 11.41
N LEU A 158 -1.02 -7.35 10.80
CA LEU A 158 -0.27 -6.93 9.62
C LEU A 158 1.23 -6.92 9.86
N SER A 159 1.69 -6.62 11.08
CA SER A 159 3.10 -6.78 11.47
C SER A 159 3.61 -8.21 11.21
N ASP A 160 2.88 -9.21 11.70
CA ASP A 160 3.29 -10.62 11.64
C ASP A 160 3.21 -11.17 10.21
N ASP A 161 2.20 -10.74 9.46
CA ASP A 161 2.07 -11.11 8.04
C ASP A 161 3.10 -10.39 7.16
N THR A 162 3.48 -9.16 7.51
CA THR A 162 4.58 -8.43 6.84
C THR A 162 5.90 -9.15 7.03
N LEU A 163 6.23 -9.61 8.25
CA LEU A 163 7.46 -10.38 8.48
C LEU A 163 7.53 -11.63 7.58
N ARG A 164 6.41 -12.35 7.43
CA ARG A 164 6.33 -13.50 6.49
C ARG A 164 6.50 -13.08 5.03
N LEU A 165 5.97 -11.92 4.62
CA LEU A 165 6.24 -11.38 3.28
C LEU A 165 7.73 -11.11 3.08
N LEU A 166 8.41 -10.47 4.04
CA LEU A 166 9.84 -10.14 3.96
C LEU A 166 10.69 -11.42 3.80
N GLU A 167 10.38 -12.47 4.57
CA GLU A 167 11.03 -13.78 4.43
C GLU A 167 10.84 -14.38 3.03
N ASN A 168 9.62 -14.35 2.50
CA ASN A 168 9.31 -14.90 1.18
C ASN A 168 10.04 -14.19 0.03
N VAL A 169 10.27 -12.87 0.17
CA VAL A 169 10.89 -12.06 -0.88
C VAL A 169 12.40 -11.89 -0.73
N ALA A 170 13.01 -12.30 0.39
CA ALA A 170 14.44 -12.12 0.67
C ALA A 170 15.36 -12.55 -0.49
N VAL A 171 15.18 -13.77 -1.00
CA VAL A 171 15.97 -14.29 -2.13
C VAL A 171 15.77 -13.47 -3.42
N SER A 172 14.58 -12.90 -3.61
CA SER A 172 14.32 -12.03 -4.76
C SER A 172 14.93 -10.65 -4.56
N ALA A 173 14.93 -10.13 -3.32
CA ALA A 173 15.54 -8.86 -2.97
C ALA A 173 17.05 -8.88 -3.22
N ASP A 174 17.74 -9.97 -2.85
CA ASP A 174 19.17 -10.13 -3.15
C ASP A 174 19.45 -10.06 -4.66
N LYS A 175 18.62 -10.73 -5.46
CA LYS A 175 18.79 -10.78 -6.92
C LYS A 175 18.56 -9.45 -7.63
N VAL A 176 17.69 -8.60 -7.08
CA VAL A 176 17.36 -7.29 -7.65
C VAL A 176 18.11 -6.14 -6.98
N GLY A 177 19.00 -6.43 -6.02
CA GLY A 177 19.76 -5.41 -5.29
C GLY A 177 18.94 -4.61 -4.28
N ALA A 178 17.86 -5.19 -3.75
CA ALA A 178 16.94 -4.56 -2.79
C ALA A 178 17.04 -5.13 -1.36
N ALA A 179 18.11 -5.85 -1.03
CA ALA A 179 18.29 -6.49 0.28
C ALA A 179 18.25 -5.49 1.44
N SER A 180 18.91 -4.33 1.29
CA SER A 180 18.92 -3.25 2.29
C SER A 180 17.52 -2.69 2.57
N ALA A 181 16.67 -2.62 1.54
CA ALA A 181 15.28 -2.19 1.70
C ALA A 181 14.48 -3.16 2.56
N ILE A 182 14.65 -4.47 2.34
CA ILE A 182 13.99 -5.51 3.13
C ILE A 182 14.47 -5.48 4.59
N GLU A 183 15.77 -5.31 4.81
CA GLU A 183 16.34 -5.20 6.16
C GLU A 183 15.81 -3.96 6.90
N ALA A 184 15.79 -2.80 6.25
CA ALA A 184 15.27 -1.57 6.84
C ALA A 184 13.78 -1.70 7.21
N ILE A 185 12.96 -2.28 6.32
CA ILE A 185 11.55 -2.53 6.61
C ILE A 185 11.38 -3.58 7.73
N HIS A 186 12.24 -4.61 7.77
CA HIS A 186 12.22 -5.58 8.85
C HIS A 186 12.46 -4.91 10.21
N LEU A 187 13.45 -4.02 10.30
CA LEU A 187 13.73 -3.25 11.50
C LEU A 187 12.58 -2.31 11.88
N GLN A 188 11.96 -1.63 10.90
CA GLN A 188 10.78 -0.80 11.12
C GLN A 188 9.65 -1.60 11.79
N VAL A 189 9.35 -2.79 11.26
CA VAL A 189 8.29 -3.67 11.80
C VAL A 189 8.65 -4.19 13.18
N LYS A 190 9.90 -4.58 13.42
CA LYS A 190 10.36 -5.10 14.72
C LYS A 190 10.39 -4.05 15.83
N ASN A 191 10.63 -2.79 15.47
CA ASN A 191 10.65 -1.67 16.41
C ASN A 191 9.26 -1.05 16.62
N ASP A 192 8.20 -1.63 16.04
CA ASP A 192 6.83 -1.10 16.08
C ASP A 192 6.76 0.40 15.69
N HIS A 193 7.60 0.82 14.72
CA HIS A 193 7.67 2.22 14.32
C HIS A 193 6.40 2.64 13.54
N ASP A 194 5.66 3.60 14.09
CA ASP A 194 4.39 4.11 13.57
C ASP A 194 4.40 5.63 13.50
N GLU A 195 4.52 6.17 12.28
CA GLU A 195 4.54 7.63 12.08
C GLU A 195 3.23 8.30 12.47
N ALA A 196 2.10 7.64 12.25
CA ALA A 196 0.82 8.19 12.65
C ALA A 196 0.72 8.35 14.17
N GLN A 197 1.28 7.40 14.93
CA GLN A 197 1.37 7.51 16.38
C GLN A 197 2.38 8.58 16.82
N ASN A 198 3.58 8.62 16.23
CA ASN A 198 4.59 9.66 16.51
C ASN A 198 4.03 11.09 16.32
N MET A 199 3.22 11.29 15.27
CA MET A 199 2.55 12.57 15.02
C MET A 199 1.51 12.89 16.11
N ARG A 200 0.74 11.89 16.57
CA ARG A 200 -0.24 12.08 17.65
C ARG A 200 0.42 12.38 18.99
N ASP A 201 1.51 11.70 19.29
CA ASP A 201 2.28 11.90 20.53
C ASP A 201 2.84 13.33 20.58
N PHE A 202 3.43 13.80 19.47
CA PHE A 202 3.90 15.19 19.37
C PHE A 202 2.81 16.23 19.69
N VAL A 203 1.58 16.03 19.20
CA VAL A 203 0.46 16.93 19.48
C VAL A 203 -0.03 16.77 20.92
N ALA A 204 -0.08 15.54 21.45
CA ALA A 204 -0.48 15.25 22.81
C ALA A 204 0.48 15.87 23.85
N GLU A 205 1.77 15.97 23.51
CA GLU A 205 2.82 16.63 24.30
C GLU A 205 2.80 18.17 24.21
N GLY A 206 1.80 18.74 23.52
CA GLY A 206 1.60 20.20 23.41
C GLY A 206 2.12 20.82 22.11
N GLY A 207 2.62 20.00 21.17
CA GLY A 207 2.99 20.45 19.84
C GLY A 207 1.80 20.95 19.01
N SER A 208 2.03 21.98 18.18
CA SER A 208 1.03 22.46 17.22
C SER A 208 1.21 21.79 15.86
N LEU A 209 0.14 21.72 15.05
CA LEU A 209 0.24 21.14 13.70
C LEU A 209 1.22 21.89 12.79
N SER A 210 1.36 23.21 12.96
CA SER A 210 2.39 23.98 12.25
C SER A 210 3.82 23.60 12.72
N GLY A 211 4.00 23.36 14.02
CA GLY A 211 5.24 22.81 14.57
C GLY A 211 5.55 21.41 14.03
N LEU A 212 4.53 20.56 13.88
CA LEU A 212 4.67 19.22 13.31
C LEU A 212 5.13 19.29 11.84
N VAL A 213 4.53 20.18 11.04
CA VAL A 213 4.96 20.41 9.64
C VAL A 213 6.41 20.88 9.58
N LYS A 214 6.80 21.81 10.47
CA LYS A 214 8.21 22.25 10.56
C LYS A 214 9.14 21.07 10.85
N LYS A 215 8.81 20.22 11.82
CA LYS A 215 9.56 19.00 12.15
C LYS A 215 9.67 18.05 10.94
N HIS A 216 8.61 17.88 10.16
CA HIS A 216 8.66 17.06 8.95
C HIS A 216 9.58 17.63 7.88
N CYS A 217 9.65 18.96 7.72
CA CYS A 217 10.62 19.59 6.81
C CYS A 217 12.07 19.36 7.26
N GLU A 218 12.33 19.43 8.56
CA GLU A 218 13.65 19.13 9.14
C GLU A 218 14.03 17.66 8.89
N ILE A 219 13.12 16.72 9.16
CA ILE A 219 13.30 15.29 8.85
C ILE A 219 13.61 15.05 7.37
N TRP A 220 12.85 15.67 6.46
CA TRP A 220 13.04 15.49 5.02
C TRP A 220 14.38 16.04 4.52
N THR A 221 14.88 17.11 5.14
CA THR A 221 16.17 17.74 4.81
C THR A 221 17.36 17.10 5.53
N GLY A 222 17.12 16.27 6.55
CA GLY A 222 18.15 15.66 7.39
C GLY A 222 18.81 16.62 8.39
N LEU A 223 18.08 17.66 8.81
CA LEU A 223 18.50 18.68 9.79
C LEU A 223 18.10 18.33 11.23
#